data_AF-A0A2K9LFS7-F1
#
_entry.id   AF-A0A2K9LFS7-F1
#
_cell.length_a   1.000
_cell.length_b   1.000
_cell.length_c   1.000
_cell.angle_alpha   90.00
_cell.angle_beta   90.00
_cell.angle_gamma   90.00
#
_symmetry.space_group_name_H-M   'P 1'
#
loop_
_entity.id
_entity.type
_entity.pdbx_description
1 polymer ?
#
loop_
_entity_poly.entity_id
_entity_poly.type
_entity_poly.pdbx_seq_one_letter_code
_entity_poly.pdbx_strand_id
1 'polypeptide(L)'
;MSEVSEYEGISAEDVEMIKAIVDAFYGPSIAARFTSSTISDDTVKQIAYLLAETVDCSQWTDAVPNPSDILMPTKNLKKWALRLIRNAGKPFINGSAKVTVACKNFRAAQLRTEVVMSLKY
;
A
#
# COMPACT_ATOMS: atom_id res chain seq x y z
N MET A 1 14.12 9.44 13.49
CA MET A 1 13.17 8.30 13.44
C MET A 1 11.79 8.85 13.73
N SER A 2 10.94 8.95 12.70
CA SER A 2 9.56 9.42 12.85
C SER A 2 8.75 8.35 13.58
N GLU A 3 8.05 8.73 14.63
CA GLU A 3 7.22 7.83 15.43
C GLU A 3 6.09 7.28 14.56
N VAL A 4 6.10 5.97 14.28
CA VAL A 4 5.09 5.35 13.42
C VAL A 4 3.84 5.09 14.26
N SER A 5 2.76 5.81 13.95
CA SER A 5 1.47 5.75 14.67
C SER A 5 1.01 4.32 14.97
N GLU A 6 0.68 4.06 16.24
CA GLU A 6 0.14 2.78 16.72
C GLU A 6 -1.36 2.60 16.46
N TYR A 7 -2.03 3.58 15.85
CA TYR A 7 -3.45 3.54 15.55
C TYR A 7 -3.81 2.43 14.55
N GLU A 8 -4.69 1.52 14.94
CA GLU A 8 -5.10 0.37 14.12
C GLU A 8 -6.28 0.65 13.18
N GLY A 9 -6.90 1.82 13.27
CA GLY A 9 -7.92 2.26 12.33
C GLY A 9 -7.30 2.81 11.03
N ILE A 10 -8.14 2.91 10.00
CA ILE A 10 -7.79 3.54 8.73
C ILE A 10 -8.10 5.03 8.88
N SER A 11 -7.07 5.86 8.94
CA SER A 11 -7.19 7.31 9.02
C SER A 11 -7.41 7.95 7.65
N ALA A 12 -7.80 9.22 7.61
CA ALA A 12 -7.91 9.96 6.35
C ALA A 12 -6.56 10.05 5.62
N GLU A 13 -5.45 10.20 6.35
CA GLU A 13 -4.10 10.20 5.78
C GLU A 13 -3.76 8.85 5.13
N ASP A 14 -4.19 7.74 5.74
CA ASP A 14 -4.00 6.39 5.16
C ASP A 14 -4.76 6.26 3.82
N VAL A 15 -5.96 6.86 3.71
CA VAL A 15 -6.73 6.88 2.45
C VAL A 15 -5.98 7.65 1.36
N GLU A 16 -5.42 8.81 1.70
CA GLU A 16 -4.63 9.62 0.76
C GLU A 16 -3.37 8.89 0.29
N MET A 17 -2.65 8.24 1.22
CA MET A 17 -1.47 7.43 0.90
C MET A 17 -1.83 6.25 -0.01
N ILE A 18 -2.89 5.51 0.30
CA ILE A 18 -3.37 4.40 -0.53
C ILE A 18 -3.72 4.91 -1.93
N LYS A 19 -4.43 6.04 -2.02
CA LYS A 19 -4.82 6.63 -3.30
C LYS A 19 -3.60 7.03 -4.14
N ALA A 20 -2.59 7.65 -3.53
CA ALA A 20 -1.36 8.03 -4.21
C ALA A 20 -0.56 6.80 -4.69
N ILE A 21 -0.50 5.73 -3.89
CA ILE A 21 0.12 4.46 -4.29
C ILE A 21 -0.63 3.88 -5.51
N VAL A 22 -1.95 3.75 -5.42
CA VAL A 22 -2.78 3.20 -6.49
C VAL A 22 -2.67 4.02 -7.77
N ASP A 23 -2.61 5.35 -7.67
CA ASP A 23 -2.41 6.23 -8.83
C ASP A 23 -1.05 5.97 -9.48
N ALA A 24 0.00 5.86 -8.67
CA ALA A 24 1.34 5.57 -9.16
C ALA A 24 1.41 4.23 -9.92
N PHE A 25 0.73 3.18 -9.44
CA PHE A 25 0.77 1.86 -10.07
C PHE A 25 -0.24 1.67 -11.21
N TYR A 26 -1.48 2.17 -11.04
CA TYR A 26 -2.63 1.83 -11.89
C TYR A 26 -3.32 3.04 -12.52
N GLY A 27 -2.87 4.25 -12.19
CA GLY A 27 -3.37 5.50 -12.76
C GLY A 27 -4.65 6.04 -12.10
N PRO A 28 -5.03 7.27 -12.49
CA PRO A 28 -5.97 8.08 -11.72
C PRO A 28 -7.40 7.53 -11.76
N SER A 29 -7.79 6.89 -12.86
CA SER A 29 -9.12 6.29 -13.00
C SER A 29 -9.38 5.16 -12.00
N ILE A 30 -8.35 4.37 -11.68
CA ILE A 30 -8.47 3.31 -10.66
C ILE A 30 -8.37 3.92 -9.27
N ALA A 31 -7.43 4.85 -9.06
CA ALA A 31 -7.24 5.54 -7.79
C ALA A 31 -8.50 6.29 -7.31
N ALA A 32 -9.29 6.85 -8.23
CA ALA A 32 -10.55 7.54 -7.91
C ALA A 32 -11.57 6.65 -7.16
N ARG A 33 -11.45 5.32 -7.26
CA ARG A 33 -12.33 4.37 -6.57
C ARG A 33 -11.96 4.13 -5.10
N PHE A 34 -10.76 4.54 -4.68
CA PHE A 34 -10.25 4.34 -3.33
C PHE A 34 -10.62 5.56 -2.48
N THR A 35 -11.61 5.37 -1.62
CA THR A 35 -12.22 6.40 -0.77
C THR A 35 -12.36 5.90 0.66
N SER A 36 -12.64 6.78 1.61
CA SER A 36 -12.84 6.41 3.01
C SER A 36 -13.97 5.40 3.22
N SER A 37 -14.98 5.36 2.35
CA SER A 37 -16.10 4.42 2.42
C SER A 37 -15.83 3.09 1.72
N THR A 38 -14.92 3.06 0.74
CA THR A 38 -14.64 1.85 -0.06
C THR A 38 -13.43 1.06 0.42
N ILE A 39 -12.47 1.70 1.09
CA ILE A 39 -11.27 1.02 1.59
C ILE A 39 -11.64 0.11 2.77
N SER A 40 -11.23 -1.15 2.65
CA SER A 40 -11.42 -2.19 3.66
C SER A 40 -10.11 -2.60 4.32
N ASP A 41 -10.19 -3.37 5.39
CA ASP A 41 -9.01 -4.02 5.98
C ASP A 41 -8.34 -4.97 4.98
N ASP A 42 -9.09 -5.53 4.04
CA ASP A 42 -8.56 -6.34 2.96
C ASP A 42 -7.82 -5.47 1.93
N THR A 43 -8.37 -4.29 1.59
CA THR A 43 -7.69 -3.31 0.73
C THR A 43 -6.34 -2.91 1.29
N VAL A 44 -6.28 -2.62 2.59
CA VAL A 44 -5.02 -2.28 3.27
C VAL A 44 -3.99 -3.41 3.13
N LYS A 45 -4.42 -4.67 3.26
CA LYS A 45 -3.52 -5.83 3.07
C LYS A 45 -3.05 -5.94 1.62
N GLN A 46 -3.95 -5.84 0.64
CA GLN A 46 -3.59 -5.96 -0.77
C GLN A 46 -2.62 -4.87 -1.22
N ILE A 47 -2.78 -3.64 -0.72
CA ILE A 47 -1.83 -2.55 -0.99
C ILE A 47 -0.47 -2.82 -0.33
N ALA A 48 -0.46 -3.37 0.88
CA ALA A 48 0.79 -3.77 1.54
C ALA A 48 1.51 -4.90 0.78
N TYR A 49 0.77 -5.89 0.26
CA TYR A 49 1.34 -6.92 -0.62
C TYR A 49 1.88 -6.34 -1.91
N LEU A 50 1.13 -5.44 -2.57
CA LEU A 50 1.61 -4.73 -3.75
C LEU A 50 2.94 -4.04 -3.49
N LEU A 51 3.05 -3.29 -2.39
CA LEU A 51 4.29 -2.62 -2.00
C LEU A 51 5.42 -3.63 -1.77
N ALA A 52 5.19 -4.67 -0.95
CA ALA A 52 6.20 -5.68 -0.66
C ALA A 52 6.73 -6.39 -1.93
N GLU A 53 5.84 -6.79 -2.83
CA GLU A 53 6.18 -7.46 -4.10
C GLU A 53 6.82 -6.53 -5.14
N THR A 54 6.83 -5.22 -4.89
CA THR A 54 7.36 -4.21 -5.81
C THR A 54 8.52 -3.39 -5.25
N VAL A 55 9.01 -3.72 -4.05
CA VAL A 55 10.17 -3.06 -3.39
C VAL A 55 11.35 -2.93 -4.35
N ASP A 56 11.73 -4.00 -5.03
CA ASP A 56 12.92 -4.01 -5.89
C ASP A 56 12.81 -3.12 -7.12
N CYS A 57 11.59 -2.71 -7.48
CA CYS A 57 11.30 -1.98 -8.72
C CYS A 57 10.56 -0.65 -8.53
N SER A 58 10.37 -0.23 -7.27
CA SER A 58 9.78 1.05 -6.89
C SER A 58 10.71 1.78 -5.92
N GLN A 59 11.07 3.02 -6.25
CA GLN A 59 12.13 3.78 -5.56
C GLN A 59 11.66 4.36 -4.21
N TRP A 60 10.97 3.60 -3.38
CA TRP A 60 10.65 3.99 -2.00
C TRP A 60 11.56 3.21 -1.05
N THR A 61 12.73 3.78 -0.78
CA THR A 61 13.77 3.17 0.05
C THR A 61 13.49 3.48 1.52
N ASP A 62 12.85 2.54 2.23
CA ASP A 62 12.96 2.28 3.68
C ASP A 62 11.93 1.20 4.04
N ALA A 63 12.21 -0.07 3.73
CA ALA A 63 11.26 -1.15 3.95
C ALA A 63 11.28 -1.63 5.42
N VAL A 64 10.11 -1.53 6.05
CA VAL A 64 9.76 -2.24 7.29
C VAL A 64 10.00 -3.74 7.07
N PRO A 65 10.69 -4.46 7.97
CA PRO A 65 10.95 -5.89 7.79
C PRO A 65 9.66 -6.69 7.58
N ASN A 66 9.77 -7.74 6.76
CA ASN A 66 8.67 -8.61 6.38
C ASN A 66 8.12 -9.31 7.63
N PRO A 67 6.79 -9.43 7.84
CA PRO A 67 6.23 -10.17 8.96
C PRO A 67 6.60 -11.66 8.94
N SER A 68 7.05 -12.19 7.80
CA SER A 68 7.73 -13.49 7.72
C SER A 68 8.97 -13.58 8.62
N ASP A 69 9.58 -12.46 9.01
CA ASP A 69 10.71 -12.40 9.94
C ASP A 69 10.28 -12.47 11.43
N ILE A 70 8.97 -12.54 11.75
CA ILE A 70 8.48 -12.59 13.15
C ILE A 70 7.27 -13.54 13.29
N LEU A 71 7.45 -14.82 12.98
CA LEU A 71 6.85 -16.01 13.63
C LEU A 71 5.33 -16.12 13.96
N MET A 72 4.44 -15.13 13.76
CA MET A 72 2.98 -15.24 14.04
C MET A 72 2.12 -14.28 13.19
N PRO A 73 1.44 -14.75 12.11
CA PRO A 73 0.88 -13.86 11.08
C PRO A 73 -0.59 -13.45 11.22
N THR A 74 -1.38 -13.95 12.18
CA THR A 74 -2.84 -13.74 12.17
C THR A 74 -3.38 -12.57 13.00
N LYS A 75 -2.66 -12.08 14.02
CA LYS A 75 -3.17 -11.00 14.89
C LYS A 75 -2.71 -9.58 14.50
N ASN A 76 -1.61 -9.44 13.75
CA ASN A 76 -0.97 -8.14 13.50
C ASN A 76 -0.84 -7.75 12.02
N LEU A 77 -1.45 -8.49 11.09
CA LEU A 77 -1.30 -8.24 9.65
C LEU A 77 -1.80 -6.85 9.24
N LYS A 78 -2.96 -6.42 9.77
CA LYS A 78 -3.49 -5.06 9.52
C LYS A 78 -2.54 -3.98 10.05
N LYS A 79 -2.02 -4.17 11.26
CA LYS A 79 -1.09 -3.25 11.90
C LYS A 79 0.22 -3.13 11.11
N TRP A 80 0.76 -4.25 10.64
CA TRP A 80 1.92 -4.25 9.74
C TRP A 80 1.59 -3.53 8.43
N ALA A 81 0.47 -3.85 7.79
CA ALA A 81 0.08 -3.26 6.51
C ALA A 81 -0.09 -1.74 6.60
N LEU A 82 -0.75 -1.24 7.65
CA LEU A 82 -0.85 0.20 7.93
C LEU A 82 0.51 0.84 8.17
N ARG A 83 1.39 0.20 8.96
CA ARG A 83 2.77 0.71 9.16
C ARG A 83 3.54 0.80 7.84
N LEU A 84 3.43 -0.22 7.00
CA LEU A 84 4.08 -0.24 5.69
C LEU A 84 3.56 0.90 4.81
N ILE A 85 2.23 1.04 4.70
CA ILE A 85 1.59 2.12 3.93
C ILE A 85 1.98 3.50 4.47
N ARG A 86 2.01 3.70 5.79
CA ARG A 86 2.38 4.99 6.41
C ARG A 86 3.82 5.41 6.14
N ASN A 87 4.72 4.44 6.08
CA ASN A 87 6.14 4.68 5.80
C ASN A 87 6.38 4.85 4.30
N ALA A 88 5.83 3.95 3.48
CA ALA A 88 6.02 3.95 2.03
C ALA A 88 5.21 5.05 1.31
N GLY A 89 4.04 5.41 1.83
CA GLY A 89 3.04 6.27 1.18
C GLY A 89 3.44 7.73 1.06
N LYS A 90 4.20 8.26 2.03
CA LYS A 90 4.64 9.67 2.04
C LYS A 90 5.44 10.04 0.78
N PRO A 91 6.43 9.24 0.33
CA PRO A 91 7.06 9.43 -0.97
C PRO A 91 6.13 9.47 -2.19
N PHE A 92 5.03 8.70 -2.18
CA PHE A 92 4.06 8.71 -3.28
C PHE A 92 3.20 9.97 -3.29
N ILE A 93 2.80 10.47 -2.11
CA ILE A 93 2.09 11.76 -1.98
C ILE A 93 2.95 12.91 -2.49
N ASN A 94 4.22 12.95 -2.08
CA ASN A 94 5.13 14.03 -2.42
C ASN A 94 5.72 13.91 -3.85
N GLY A 95 5.39 12.85 -4.58
CA GLY A 95 5.90 12.57 -5.93
C GLY A 95 7.38 12.23 -5.99
N SER A 96 8.02 11.92 -4.85
CA SER A 96 9.44 11.54 -4.78
C SER A 96 9.68 10.06 -5.04
N ALA A 97 8.69 9.20 -4.84
CA ALA A 97 8.73 7.81 -5.28
C ALA A 97 8.26 7.66 -6.73
N LYS A 98 9.02 6.90 -7.51
CA LYS A 98 8.66 6.52 -8.88
C LYS A 98 8.57 5.01 -9.01
N VAL A 99 7.58 4.56 -9.78
CA VAL A 99 7.39 3.16 -10.16
C VAL A 99 7.87 2.99 -11.58
N THR A 100 8.82 2.08 -11.80
CA THR A 100 9.35 1.80 -13.14
C THR A 100 8.27 1.17 -14.03
N VAL A 101 8.35 1.36 -15.35
CA VAL A 101 7.38 0.82 -16.32
C VAL A 101 7.29 -0.72 -16.24
N ALA A 102 8.43 -1.38 -16.04
CA ALA A 102 8.50 -2.83 -15.86
C ALA A 102 7.69 -3.31 -14.64
N CYS A 103 7.80 -2.58 -13.52
CA CYS A 103 7.08 -2.87 -12.29
C CYS A 103 5.56 -2.75 -12.47
N LYS A 104 5.11 -1.67 -13.15
CA LYS A 104 3.69 -1.45 -13.48
C LYS A 104 3.12 -2.58 -14.35
N ASN A 105 3.87 -2.99 -15.36
CA ASN A 105 3.37 -3.89 -16.40
C ASN A 105 3.53 -5.38 -16.10
N PHE A 106 4.31 -5.75 -15.07
CA PHE A 106 4.53 -7.15 -14.70
C PHE A 106 3.94 -7.51 -13.34
N ARG A 107 4.64 -7.20 -12.23
CA ARG A 107 4.18 -7.60 -10.88
C ARG A 107 2.94 -6.85 -10.43
N ALA A 108 2.91 -5.53 -10.60
CA ALA A 108 1.71 -4.77 -10.22
C ALA A 108 0.50 -5.17 -11.06
N ALA A 109 0.67 -5.45 -12.35
CA ALA A 109 -0.41 -5.89 -13.23
C ALA A 109 -1.06 -7.20 -12.77
N GLN A 110 -0.26 -8.16 -12.27
CA GLN A 110 -0.77 -9.44 -11.74
C GLN A 110 -1.65 -9.24 -10.50
N LEU A 111 -1.33 -8.27 -9.64
CA LEU A 111 -2.06 -7.98 -8.40
C LEU A 111 -3.26 -7.05 -8.59
N ARG A 112 -3.44 -6.46 -9.77
CA ARG A 112 -4.47 -5.43 -10.03
C ARG A 112 -5.88 -5.91 -9.69
N THR A 113 -6.22 -7.15 -10.07
CA THR A 113 -7.55 -7.70 -9.83
C THR A 113 -7.84 -7.83 -8.34
N GLU A 114 -6.90 -8.36 -7.57
CA GLU A 114 -7.04 -8.53 -6.12
C GLU A 114 -7.16 -7.17 -5.41
N VAL A 115 -6.33 -6.20 -5.80
CA VAL A 115 -6.39 -4.83 -5.28
C VAL A 115 -7.75 -4.18 -5.56
N VAL A 116 -8.29 -4.27 -6.78
CA VAL A 116 -9.58 -3.65 -7.12
C VAL A 116 -10.75 -4.37 -6.45
N MET A 117 -10.70 -5.71 -6.37
CA MET A 117 -11.78 -6.52 -5.77
C MET A 117 -11.83 -6.44 -4.24
N SER A 118 -10.77 -5.95 -3.60
CA SER A 118 -10.72 -5.76 -2.14
C SER A 118 -11.59 -4.60 -1.62
N LEU A 119 -12.09 -3.74 -2.52
CA LEU A 119 -12.94 -2.60 -2.16
C LEU A 119 -14.31 -3.08 -1.64
N LYS A 120 -14.82 -2.40 -0.61
CA LYS A 120 -16.20 -2.53 -0.17
C LYS A 120 -17.14 -1.91 -1.19
N TYR A 121 -18.30 -2.54 -1.36
CA TYR A 121 -19.43 -2.06 -2.15
C TYR A 121 -20.39 -1.25 -1.27
#